data_AF-A0A5S9R0X3-F1
#
_entry.id   AF-A0A5S9R0X3-F1
#
_cell.length_a   1.000
_cell.length_b   1.000
_cell.length_c   1.000
_cell.angle_alpha   90.00
_cell.angle_beta   90.00
_cell.angle_gamma   90.00
#
_symmetry.space_group_name_H-M   'P 1'
#
loop_
_entity.id
_entity.type
_entity.pdbx_description
1 polymer ?
#
loop_
_entity_poly.entity_id
_entity_poly.type
_entity_poly.pdbx_seq_one_letter_code
_entity_poly.pdbx_strand_id
1 'polypeptide(L)'
;MNRTYINESKNAFDQSTKLGLSPRIQFNELPHDFIDQTKEFCDTQLLPFLAAKHPNDYWGEQCLNLVAQTFAILQHQNIDCEIIMGEVIINGTPEFDTTLSGLKEEFNRGISDQPFCIHVWVQIGENFIIDPSICARVKKYYIPSFPVPSIVKGKSDELLEELRLDYKPMLVGAKYLTKTCGIPLSYSEQSIA
;
A
#
# COMPACT_ATOMS: atom_id res chain seq x y z
N MET A 1 -19.42 -1.02 4.42
CA MET A 1 -18.49 -0.96 5.57
C MET A 1 -18.06 -2.35 5.99
N ASN A 2 -17.02 -2.87 5.34
CA ASN A 2 -16.29 -4.02 5.83
C ASN A 2 -15.53 -3.63 7.11
N ARG A 3 -16.16 -3.84 8.28
CA ARG A 3 -15.57 -3.57 9.60
C ARG A 3 -14.27 -4.35 9.84
N THR A 4 -14.02 -5.40 9.07
CA THR A 4 -12.84 -6.26 9.23
C THR A 4 -11.57 -5.52 8.83
N TYR A 5 -11.50 -4.93 7.63
CA TYR A 5 -10.29 -4.21 7.17
C TYR A 5 -9.91 -3.05 8.10
N ILE A 6 -10.88 -2.21 8.48
CA ILE A 6 -10.63 -1.05 9.35
C ILE A 6 -10.06 -1.51 10.71
N ASN A 7 -10.60 -2.57 11.29
CA ASN A 7 -10.12 -3.13 12.55
C ASN A 7 -8.73 -3.77 12.40
N GLU A 8 -8.49 -4.50 11.32
CA GLU A 8 -7.18 -5.08 11.00
C GLU A 8 -6.13 -3.98 10.82
N SER A 9 -6.46 -2.89 10.11
CA SER A 9 -5.56 -1.75 9.87
C SER A 9 -5.25 -0.99 11.16
N LYS A 10 -6.24 -0.78 12.04
CA LYS A 10 -6.02 -0.21 13.38
C LYS A 10 -5.12 -1.10 14.24
N ASN A 11 -5.33 -2.41 14.23
CA ASN A 11 -4.45 -3.33 14.94
C ASN A 11 -3.03 -3.31 14.36
N ALA A 12 -2.88 -3.25 13.03
CA ALA A 12 -1.57 -3.12 12.37
C ALA A 12 -0.85 -1.82 12.78
N PHE A 13 -1.60 -0.71 12.91
CA PHE A 13 -1.08 0.55 13.45
C PHE A 13 -0.58 0.42 14.89
N ASP A 14 -1.36 -0.23 15.77
CA ASP A 14 -0.97 -0.46 17.17
C ASP A 14 0.29 -1.33 17.28
N GLN A 15 0.37 -2.40 16.47
CA GLN A 15 1.56 -3.25 16.41
C GLN A 15 2.78 -2.47 15.95
N SER A 16 2.61 -1.59 14.96
CA SER A 16 3.67 -0.79 14.38
C SER A 16 4.18 0.27 15.34
N THR A 17 3.27 0.89 16.10
CA THR A 17 3.61 1.82 17.18
C THR A 17 4.44 1.12 18.26
N LYS A 18 4.04 -0.08 18.69
CA LYS A 18 4.81 -0.90 19.64
C LYS A 18 6.19 -1.30 19.10
N LEU A 19 6.33 -1.44 17.79
CA LEU A 19 7.59 -1.75 17.11
C LEU A 19 8.49 -0.51 16.90
N GLY A 20 7.99 0.69 17.20
CA GLY A 20 8.73 1.95 17.03
C GLY A 20 8.75 2.47 15.58
N LEU A 21 7.78 2.06 14.76
CA LEU A 21 7.59 2.59 13.40
C LEU A 21 7.00 4.01 13.41
N SER A 22 6.20 4.33 14.43
CA SER A 22 5.55 5.65 14.62
C SER A 22 4.78 6.13 13.37
N PRO A 23 3.84 5.32 12.83
CA PRO A 23 3.01 5.72 11.69
C PRO A 23 2.17 6.96 12.01
N ARG A 24 1.81 7.74 10.97
CA ARG A 24 1.15 9.06 11.13
C ARG A 24 -0.26 9.18 10.56
N ILE A 25 -0.75 8.15 9.88
CA ILE A 25 -2.08 8.17 9.26
C ILE A 25 -3.21 8.45 10.25
N GLN A 26 -4.16 9.28 9.81
CA GLN A 26 -5.41 9.51 10.49
C GLN A 26 -6.47 8.49 10.03
N PHE A 27 -7.10 7.81 10.99
CA PHE A 27 -8.18 6.86 10.71
C PHE A 27 -9.54 7.56 10.67
N ASN A 28 -9.75 8.39 9.66
CA ASN A 28 -11.01 9.08 9.39
C ASN A 28 -11.70 8.52 8.14
N GLU A 29 -13.02 8.68 8.11
CA GLU A 29 -13.78 8.50 6.89
C GLU A 29 -13.48 9.68 5.94
N LEU A 30 -13.26 9.36 4.67
CA LEU A 30 -12.93 10.35 3.65
C LEU A 30 -14.19 10.90 2.98
N PRO A 31 -14.29 12.23 2.76
CA PRO A 31 -15.36 12.83 1.95
C PRO A 31 -15.39 12.25 0.53
N HIS A 32 -16.57 12.11 -0.05
CA HIS A 32 -16.73 11.58 -1.42
C HIS A 32 -15.95 12.39 -2.46
N ASP A 33 -16.05 13.72 -2.42
CA ASP A 33 -15.32 14.59 -3.35
C ASP A 33 -13.80 14.39 -3.26
N PHE A 34 -13.28 14.13 -2.05
CA PHE A 34 -11.86 13.87 -1.85
C PHE A 34 -11.45 12.50 -2.42
N ILE A 35 -12.31 11.48 -2.28
CA ILE A 35 -12.10 10.16 -2.89
C ILE A 35 -12.04 10.28 -4.41
N ASP A 36 -12.98 11.00 -5.02
CA ASP A 36 -13.05 11.17 -6.47
C ASP A 36 -11.84 11.95 -7.00
N GLN A 37 -11.46 13.03 -6.33
CA GLN A 37 -10.22 13.78 -6.65
C GLN A 37 -8.97 12.90 -6.52
N THR A 38 -8.90 12.04 -5.51
CA THR A 38 -7.77 11.12 -5.31
C THR A 38 -7.73 10.07 -6.41
N LYS A 39 -8.89 9.52 -6.82
CA LYS A 39 -8.99 8.60 -7.96
C LYS A 39 -8.53 9.28 -9.25
N GLU A 40 -9.01 10.49 -9.54
CA GLU A 40 -8.60 11.26 -10.71
C GLU A 40 -7.10 11.57 -10.69
N PHE A 41 -6.56 12.00 -9.55
CA PHE A 41 -5.12 12.24 -9.38
C PHE A 41 -4.29 10.99 -9.69
N CYS A 42 -4.73 9.82 -9.20
CA CYS A 42 -4.05 8.56 -9.46
C CYS A 42 -3.97 8.25 -10.96
N ASP A 43 -5.04 8.51 -11.71
CA ASP A 43 -5.12 8.19 -13.14
C ASP A 43 -4.43 9.23 -14.03
N THR A 44 -4.56 10.51 -13.71
CA THR A 44 -4.12 11.61 -14.56
C THR A 44 -2.70 12.08 -14.28
N GLN A 45 -2.19 11.84 -13.07
CA GLN A 45 -0.87 12.33 -12.64
C GLN A 45 0.04 11.21 -12.14
N LEU A 46 -0.42 10.40 -11.19
CA LEU A 46 0.43 9.39 -10.56
C LEU A 46 0.80 8.25 -11.52
N LEU A 47 -0.18 7.66 -12.20
CA LEU A 47 0.05 6.56 -13.14
C LEU A 47 1.00 6.97 -14.28
N PRO A 48 0.79 8.10 -14.99
CA PRO A 48 1.73 8.56 -16.01
C PRO A 48 3.14 8.79 -15.46
N PHE A 49 3.28 9.36 -14.26
CA PHE A 49 4.57 9.55 -13.62
C PHE A 49 5.28 8.21 -13.36
N LEU A 50 4.58 7.25 -12.74
CA LEU A 50 5.14 5.93 -12.45
C LEU A 50 5.49 5.17 -13.73
N ALA A 51 4.63 5.21 -14.76
CA ALA A 51 4.88 4.62 -16.07
C ALA A 51 6.11 5.20 -16.77
N ALA A 52 6.33 6.51 -16.67
CA ALA A 52 7.53 7.14 -17.22
C ALA A 52 8.81 6.74 -16.48
N LYS A 53 8.73 6.46 -15.17
CA LYS A 53 9.89 6.04 -14.34
C LYS A 53 10.16 4.55 -14.38
N HIS A 54 9.13 3.74 -14.61
CA HIS A 54 9.16 2.28 -14.63
C HIS A 54 8.59 1.77 -15.96
N PRO A 55 9.33 1.93 -17.07
CA PRO A 55 8.84 1.60 -18.41
C PRO A 55 8.67 0.10 -18.66
N ASN A 56 9.03 -0.76 -17.70
CA ASN A 56 8.80 -2.20 -17.79
C ASN A 56 7.31 -2.50 -17.55
N ASP A 57 6.72 -3.30 -18.44
CA ASP A 57 5.31 -3.71 -18.37
C ASP A 57 4.99 -4.59 -17.15
N TYR A 58 6.01 -5.12 -16.46
CA TYR A 58 5.82 -5.94 -15.26
C TYR A 58 6.15 -5.19 -13.96
N TRP A 59 5.10 -4.71 -13.30
CA TRP A 59 5.16 -4.00 -12.02
C TRP A 59 5.06 -4.91 -10.79
N GLY A 60 4.79 -6.21 -10.98
CA GLY A 60 4.49 -7.16 -9.90
C GLY A 60 5.65 -7.43 -8.92
N GLU A 61 6.89 -7.19 -9.34
CA GLU A 61 8.10 -7.34 -8.51
C GLU A 61 8.63 -5.99 -8.00
N GLN A 62 7.87 -4.91 -8.21
CA GLN A 62 8.31 -3.53 -7.94
C GLN A 62 7.50 -2.85 -6.84
N CYS A 63 6.74 -3.61 -6.05
CA CYS A 63 5.84 -3.07 -5.01
C CYS A 63 6.56 -2.06 -4.10
N LEU A 64 7.75 -2.40 -3.60
CA LEU A 64 8.55 -1.52 -2.73
C LEU A 64 8.88 -0.17 -3.40
N ASN A 65 9.29 -0.18 -4.68
CA ASN A 65 9.66 1.01 -5.41
C ASN A 65 8.45 1.87 -5.79
N LEU A 66 7.39 1.23 -6.29
CA LEU A 66 6.17 1.89 -6.74
C LEU A 66 5.41 2.50 -5.56
N VAL A 67 5.34 1.81 -4.42
CA VAL A 67 4.69 2.30 -3.21
C VAL A 67 5.50 3.39 -2.53
N ALA A 68 6.83 3.27 -2.47
CA ALA A 68 7.69 4.34 -1.97
C ALA A 68 7.50 5.65 -2.75
N GLN A 69 7.45 5.57 -4.08
CA GLN A 69 7.23 6.75 -4.93
C GLN A 69 5.79 7.28 -4.81
N THR A 70 4.79 6.40 -4.78
CA THR A 70 3.40 6.78 -4.52
C THR A 70 3.26 7.54 -3.21
N PHE A 71 3.81 6.99 -2.12
CA PHE A 71 3.81 7.63 -0.81
C PHE A 71 4.49 9.01 -0.85
N ALA A 72 5.71 9.10 -1.41
CA ALA A 72 6.44 10.37 -1.49
C ALA A 72 5.67 11.45 -2.27
N ILE A 73 5.01 11.06 -3.36
CA ILE A 73 4.19 11.96 -4.17
C ILE A 73 2.96 12.43 -3.40
N LEU A 74 2.23 11.52 -2.75
CA LEU A 74 1.04 11.87 -1.95
C LEU A 74 1.42 12.79 -0.78
N GLN A 75 2.52 12.49 -0.08
CA GLN A 75 3.06 13.36 0.97
C GLN A 75 3.42 14.74 0.42
N HIS A 76 4.03 14.84 -0.76
CA HIS A 76 4.32 16.12 -1.42
C HIS A 76 3.04 16.91 -1.77
N GLN A 77 1.93 16.21 -2.05
CA GLN A 77 0.61 16.83 -2.25
C GLN A 77 -0.15 17.11 -0.95
N ASN A 78 0.50 16.94 0.22
CA ASN A 78 -0.11 17.05 1.55
C ASN A 78 -1.32 16.13 1.75
N ILE A 79 -1.33 14.97 1.09
CA ILE A 79 -2.32 13.93 1.31
C ILE A 79 -1.83 13.05 2.47
N ASP A 80 -2.59 13.05 3.56
CA ASP A 80 -2.33 12.15 4.69
C ASP A 80 -2.48 10.70 4.24
N CYS A 81 -1.38 9.96 4.31
CA CYS A 81 -1.30 8.60 3.82
C CYS A 81 -0.18 7.85 4.52
N GLU A 82 -0.22 6.53 4.43
CA GLU A 82 0.80 5.68 5.02
C GLU A 82 1.02 4.39 4.24
N ILE A 83 2.25 3.89 4.33
CA ILE A 83 2.61 2.60 3.73
C ILE A 83 2.14 1.48 4.63
N ILE A 84 1.44 0.53 4.05
CA ILE A 84 0.94 -0.68 4.70
C ILE A 84 1.75 -1.87 4.20
N MET A 85 2.11 -2.76 5.13
CA MET A 85 2.74 -4.04 4.86
C MET A 85 1.76 -5.15 5.24
N GLY A 86 1.55 -6.12 4.35
CA GLY A 86 0.66 -7.23 4.63
C GLY A 86 0.46 -8.18 3.47
N GLU A 87 -0.64 -8.93 3.54
CA GLU A 87 -1.02 -9.94 2.56
C GLU A 87 -2.21 -9.45 1.73
N VAL A 88 -2.36 -9.98 0.51
CA VAL A 88 -3.55 -9.78 -0.31
C VAL A 88 -4.07 -11.15 -0.72
N ILE A 89 -5.31 -11.44 -0.33
CA ILE A 89 -5.99 -12.66 -0.73
C ILE A 89 -6.81 -12.35 -1.98
N ILE A 90 -6.52 -13.04 -3.09
CA ILE A 90 -7.25 -12.88 -4.35
C ILE A 90 -8.04 -14.15 -4.62
N ASN A 91 -9.37 -14.04 -4.75
CA ASN A 91 -10.25 -15.21 -4.93
C ASN A 91 -10.03 -16.33 -3.88
N GLY A 92 -9.73 -15.96 -2.63
CA GLY A 92 -9.47 -16.90 -1.54
C GLY A 92 -8.05 -17.47 -1.49
N THR A 93 -7.16 -17.05 -2.40
CA THR A 93 -5.76 -17.49 -2.44
C THR A 93 -4.83 -16.39 -1.89
N PRO A 94 -4.05 -16.65 -0.83
CA PRO A 94 -2.96 -15.76 -0.41
C PRO A 94 -1.88 -15.67 -1.48
N GLU A 95 -1.36 -14.48 -1.75
CA GLU A 95 -0.47 -14.26 -2.91
C GLU A 95 1.00 -14.09 -2.56
N PHE A 96 1.32 -13.65 -1.35
CA PHE A 96 2.66 -13.16 -0.99
C PHE A 96 3.31 -13.89 0.19
N ASP A 97 2.60 -14.83 0.82
CA ASP A 97 3.02 -15.56 2.02
C ASP A 97 3.51 -14.64 3.15
N THR A 98 2.96 -13.43 3.22
CA THR A 98 3.38 -12.41 4.19
C THR A 98 2.81 -12.73 5.56
N THR A 99 3.67 -12.71 6.60
CA THR A 99 3.25 -12.96 7.98
C THR A 99 3.77 -11.88 8.93
N LEU A 100 3.01 -11.58 10.00
CA LEU A 100 3.42 -10.59 10.99
C LEU A 100 4.75 -10.94 11.68
N SER A 101 5.00 -12.22 11.95
CA SER A 101 6.28 -12.69 12.49
C SER A 101 7.42 -12.45 11.51
N GLY A 102 7.23 -12.81 10.23
CA GLY A 102 8.21 -12.55 9.17
C GLY A 102 8.55 -11.07 9.06
N LEU A 103 7.52 -10.21 9.01
CA LEU A 103 7.71 -8.76 8.95
C LEU A 103 8.50 -8.22 10.15
N LYS A 104 8.25 -8.73 11.37
CA LYS A 104 8.98 -8.33 12.58
C LYS A 104 10.43 -8.79 12.56
N GLU A 105 10.69 -10.01 12.09
CA GLU A 105 12.04 -10.55 11.94
C GLU A 105 12.84 -9.74 10.91
N GLU A 106 12.24 -9.43 9.76
CA GLU A 106 12.80 -8.57 8.73
C GLU A 106 13.11 -7.17 9.27
N PHE A 107 12.17 -6.55 9.99
CA PHE A 107 12.40 -5.25 10.61
C PHE A 107 13.54 -5.25 11.63
N ASN A 108 13.67 -6.32 12.42
CA ASN A 108 14.75 -6.44 13.40
C ASN A 108 16.11 -6.67 12.74
N ARG A 109 16.12 -7.39 11.61
CA ARG A 109 17.32 -7.63 10.81
C ARG A 109 17.82 -6.36 10.12
N GLY A 110 16.90 -5.51 9.63
CA GLY A 110 17.25 -4.32 8.85
C GLY A 110 17.63 -4.69 7.40
N ILE A 111 18.55 -3.94 6.81
CA ILE A 111 19.02 -4.16 5.44
C ILE A 111 19.72 -5.53 5.34
N SER A 112 19.28 -6.37 4.40
CA SER A 112 19.73 -7.75 4.26
C SER A 112 19.50 -8.25 2.83
N ASP A 113 20.37 -9.15 2.35
CA ASP A 113 20.26 -9.79 1.03
C ASP A 113 19.31 -11.01 1.02
N GLN A 114 18.73 -11.40 2.16
CA GLN A 114 17.73 -12.47 2.21
C GLN A 114 16.47 -12.09 1.44
N PRO A 115 15.81 -13.07 0.78
CA PRO A 115 14.54 -12.84 0.10
C PRO A 115 13.49 -12.21 1.02
N PHE A 116 12.72 -11.30 0.44
CA PHE A 116 11.64 -10.57 1.10
C PHE A 116 10.31 -11.09 0.58
N CYS A 117 9.48 -11.66 1.46
CA CYS A 117 8.13 -12.09 1.12
C CYS A 117 7.15 -11.07 1.70
N ILE A 118 6.99 -9.97 0.96
CA ILE A 118 6.16 -8.85 1.38
C ILE A 118 5.34 -8.33 0.21
N HIS A 119 4.12 -7.91 0.52
CA HIS A 119 3.40 -6.95 -0.30
C HIS A 119 3.18 -5.65 0.45
N VAL A 120 3.24 -4.55 -0.29
CA VAL A 120 3.05 -3.21 0.24
C VAL A 120 2.06 -2.43 -0.62
N TRP A 121 1.30 -1.55 0.02
CA TRP A 121 0.39 -0.60 -0.62
C TRP A 121 0.35 0.69 0.18
N VAL A 122 -0.31 1.72 -0.35
CA VAL A 122 -0.61 2.96 0.39
C VAL A 122 -2.06 2.93 0.85
N GLN A 123 -2.29 3.41 2.08
CA GLN A 123 -3.63 3.69 2.60
C GLN A 123 -3.80 5.20 2.84
N ILE A 124 -5.02 5.68 2.62
CA ILE A 124 -5.51 7.01 2.99
C ILE A 124 -6.76 6.84 3.85
N GLY A 125 -6.88 7.61 4.93
CA GLY A 125 -7.98 7.47 5.88
C GLY A 125 -8.06 6.07 6.47
N GLU A 126 -9.27 5.61 6.79
CA GLU A 126 -9.46 4.32 7.45
C GLU A 126 -9.45 3.09 6.51
N ASN A 127 -9.73 3.25 5.21
CA ASN A 127 -9.92 2.10 4.32
C ASN A 127 -9.73 2.36 2.82
N PHE A 128 -9.24 3.53 2.40
CA PHE A 128 -8.99 3.79 0.98
C PHE A 128 -7.59 3.30 0.60
N ILE A 129 -7.51 2.38 -0.36
CA ILE A 129 -6.29 1.70 -0.77
C ILE A 129 -5.82 2.28 -2.10
N ILE A 130 -4.50 2.44 -2.24
CA ILE A 130 -3.80 2.71 -3.49
C ILE A 130 -2.69 1.69 -3.64
N ASP A 131 -2.86 0.77 -4.58
CA ASP A 131 -1.91 -0.29 -4.89
C ASP A 131 -1.45 -0.20 -6.34
N PRO A 132 -0.25 0.34 -6.58
CA PRO A 132 0.28 0.47 -7.92
C PRO A 132 0.75 -0.87 -8.49
N SER A 133 0.98 -1.92 -7.69
CA SER A 133 1.72 -3.11 -8.14
C SER A 133 0.86 -4.38 -8.33
N ILE A 134 -0.27 -4.47 -7.64
CA ILE A 134 -1.13 -5.67 -7.66
C ILE A 134 -1.76 -5.95 -9.04
N CYS A 135 -1.89 -4.93 -9.90
CA CYS A 135 -2.47 -5.06 -11.24
C CYS A 135 -1.78 -6.15 -12.08
N ALA A 136 -0.46 -6.30 -11.94
CA ALA A 136 0.31 -7.30 -12.65
C ALA A 136 -0.01 -8.73 -12.17
N ARG A 137 -0.29 -8.90 -10.87
CA ARG A 137 -0.72 -10.18 -10.28
C ARG A 137 -2.13 -10.54 -10.72
N VAL A 138 -3.06 -9.58 -10.65
CA VAL A 138 -4.43 -9.73 -11.12
C VAL A 138 -4.45 -10.12 -12.60
N LYS A 139 -3.71 -9.42 -13.45
CA LYS A 139 -3.64 -9.74 -14.89
C LYS A 139 -3.12 -11.15 -15.15
N LYS A 140 -2.02 -11.52 -14.49
CA LYS A 140 -1.30 -12.77 -14.77
C LYS A 140 -2.08 -14.01 -14.33
N TYR A 141 -2.79 -13.95 -13.21
CA TYR A 141 -3.37 -15.14 -12.58
C TYR A 141 -4.90 -15.17 -12.56
N TYR A 142 -5.58 -14.04 -12.75
CA TYR A 142 -7.02 -13.95 -12.49
C TYR A 142 -7.83 -13.37 -13.64
N ILE A 143 -7.43 -12.20 -14.16
CA ILE A 143 -8.18 -11.45 -15.17
C ILE A 143 -7.22 -11.09 -16.32
N PRO A 144 -7.04 -11.93 -17.34
CA PRO A 144 -6.08 -11.68 -18.42
C PRO A 144 -6.27 -10.35 -19.17
N SER A 145 -7.50 -9.83 -19.19
CA SER A 145 -7.87 -8.54 -19.79
C SER A 145 -7.62 -7.33 -18.89
N PHE A 146 -7.13 -7.51 -17.65
CA PHE A 146 -6.89 -6.40 -16.73
C PHE A 146 -5.87 -5.42 -17.29
N PRO A 147 -6.11 -4.10 -17.20
CA PRO A 147 -5.20 -3.10 -17.75
C PRO A 147 -3.88 -3.07 -16.98
N VAL A 148 -2.76 -3.04 -17.70
CA VAL A 148 -1.40 -2.90 -17.14
C VAL A 148 -0.57 -2.01 -18.08
N PRO A 149 0.16 -0.99 -17.57
CA PRO A 149 0.19 -0.58 -16.16
C PRO A 149 -1.13 0.10 -15.73
N SER A 150 -1.56 -0.16 -14.50
CA SER A 150 -2.69 0.53 -13.86
C SER A 150 -2.50 0.58 -12.35
N ILE A 151 -3.15 1.53 -11.68
CA ILE A 151 -3.17 1.63 -10.21
C ILE A 151 -4.53 1.14 -9.73
N VAL A 152 -4.52 0.07 -8.92
CA VAL A 152 -5.72 -0.38 -8.22
C VAL A 152 -5.97 0.56 -7.06
N LYS A 153 -7.18 1.12 -6.99
CA LYS A 153 -7.55 2.11 -5.98
C LYS A 153 -9.04 2.09 -5.68
N GLY A 154 -9.40 2.24 -4.41
CA GLY A 154 -10.79 2.16 -3.97
C GLY A 154 -10.91 1.90 -2.48
N LYS A 155 -12.13 1.93 -1.96
CA LYS A 155 -12.37 1.45 -0.59
C LYS A 155 -12.15 -0.05 -0.51
N SER A 156 -11.65 -0.54 0.61
CA SER A 156 -11.35 -1.97 0.80
C SER A 156 -12.55 -2.89 0.53
N ASP A 157 -13.78 -2.45 0.82
CA ASP A 157 -14.99 -3.23 0.52
C ASP A 157 -15.36 -3.23 -0.97
N GLU A 158 -15.21 -2.10 -1.65
CA GLU A 158 -15.36 -2.01 -3.12
C GLU A 158 -14.38 -2.96 -3.82
N LEU A 159 -13.10 -2.93 -3.44
CA LEU A 159 -12.07 -3.79 -4.04
C LEU A 159 -12.31 -5.29 -3.77
N LEU A 160 -12.85 -5.63 -2.61
CA LEU A 160 -13.25 -7.01 -2.29
C LEU A 160 -14.45 -7.47 -3.13
N GLU A 161 -15.43 -6.61 -3.32
CA GLU A 161 -16.64 -6.94 -4.07
C GLU A 161 -16.36 -7.05 -5.58
N GLU A 162 -15.69 -6.05 -6.15
CA GLU A 162 -15.49 -5.90 -7.59
C GLU A 162 -14.34 -6.75 -8.12
N LEU A 163 -13.23 -6.85 -7.37
CA LEU A 163 -11.99 -7.49 -7.81
C LEU A 163 -11.59 -8.70 -6.97
N ARG A 164 -12.38 -9.04 -5.94
CA ARG A 164 -12.08 -10.15 -5.01
C ARG A 164 -10.73 -9.98 -4.32
N LEU A 165 -10.31 -8.73 -4.10
CA LEU A 165 -9.08 -8.37 -3.40
C LEU A 165 -9.38 -8.15 -1.91
N ASP A 166 -9.00 -9.09 -1.07
CA ASP A 166 -9.08 -8.96 0.39
C ASP A 166 -7.70 -8.62 0.95
N TYR A 167 -7.49 -7.33 1.23
CA TYR A 167 -6.23 -6.83 1.79
C TYR A 167 -6.18 -7.09 3.30
N LYS A 168 -5.05 -7.64 3.77
CA LYS A 168 -4.80 -8.01 5.17
C LYS A 168 -3.63 -7.21 5.74
N PRO A 169 -3.88 -6.00 6.27
CA PRO A 169 -2.84 -5.15 6.83
C PRO A 169 -2.24 -5.81 8.08
N MET A 170 -0.90 -5.79 8.20
CA MET A 170 -0.19 -6.40 9.32
C MET A 170 0.72 -5.40 10.06
N LEU A 171 1.40 -4.53 9.30
CA LEU A 171 2.14 -3.39 9.83
C LEU A 171 1.87 -2.14 8.97
N VAL A 172 2.17 -0.97 9.53
CA VAL A 172 1.89 0.36 9.00
C VAL A 172 3.07 1.27 9.32
N GLY A 173 3.63 1.98 8.35
CA GLY A 173 4.69 2.96 8.57
C GLY A 173 5.81 2.94 7.55
N ALA A 174 6.03 4.07 6.87
CA ALA A 174 7.11 4.29 5.91
C ALA A 174 8.51 4.00 6.46
N LYS A 175 8.71 4.20 7.78
CA LYS A 175 9.97 3.87 8.47
C LYS A 175 10.38 2.40 8.33
N TYR A 176 9.43 1.50 8.06
CA TYR A 176 9.73 0.11 7.79
C TYR A 176 10.66 -0.01 6.57
N LEU A 177 10.26 0.57 5.43
CA LEU A 177 11.06 0.57 4.19
C LEU A 177 12.37 1.33 4.33
N THR A 178 12.40 2.41 5.14
CA THR A 178 13.66 3.09 5.44
C THR A 178 14.64 2.16 6.16
N LYS A 179 14.16 1.35 7.11
CA LYS A 179 15.03 0.46 7.89
C LYS A 179 15.43 -0.80 7.14
N THR A 180 14.52 -1.39 6.36
CA THR A 180 14.75 -2.69 5.70
C THR A 180 15.31 -2.54 4.29
N CYS A 181 15.01 -1.43 3.59
CA CYS A 181 15.43 -1.21 2.21
C CYS A 181 16.34 0.02 2.03
N GLY A 182 16.55 0.83 3.07
CA GLY A 182 17.36 2.05 2.97
C GLY A 182 16.70 3.18 2.16
N ILE A 183 15.39 3.11 1.90
CA ILE A 183 14.66 4.11 1.11
C ILE A 183 14.36 5.33 2.01
N PRO A 184 14.90 6.53 1.69
CA PRO A 184 14.73 7.71 2.54
C PRO A 184 13.34 8.32 2.34
N LEU A 185 12.37 7.85 3.12
CA LEU A 185 11.00 8.36 3.12
C LEU A 185 10.80 9.38 4.23
N SER A 186 10.09 10.46 3.90
CA SER A 186 9.78 11.55 4.81
C SER A 186 8.29 11.89 4.75
N TYR A 187 7.73 12.23 5.91
CA TYR A 187 6.39 12.78 6.02
C TYR A 187 6.39 14.28 5.72
N SER A 188 5.30 14.81 5.17
CA SER A 188 5.11 16.25 5.03
C SER A 188 4.97 16.90 6.42
N GLU A 189 5.43 18.14 6.58
CA GLU A 189 5.32 18.84 7.88
C GLU A 189 3.87 19.08 8.30
N GLN A 190 2.93 19.11 7.35
CA GLN A 190 1.50 19.32 7.59
C GLN A 190 0.75 18.06 8.03
N SER A 191 1.32 16.87 7.82
CA SER A 191 0.76 15.58 8.28
C SER A 191 0.89 15.34 9.80
N ILE A 192 1.39 16.32 10.55
CA ILE A 192 1.61 16.24 12.02
C ILE A 192 0.46 16.93 12.79
N ALA A 193 -0.46 17.61 12.10
CA ALA A 193 -1.52 18.42 12.72
C ALA A 193 -2.85 17.68 12.89
#